data_AF-A0A2W4CDC0-F1
#
_entry.id   AF-A0A2W4CDC0-F1
#
_cell.length_a   1.000
_cell.length_b   1.000
_cell.length_c   1.000
_cell.angle_alpha   90.00
_cell.angle_beta   90.00
_cell.angle_gamma   90.00
#
_symmetry.space_group_name_H-M   'P 1'
#
loop_
_entity.id
_entity.type
_entity.pdbx_description
1 polymer ?
#
loop_
_entity_poly.entity_id
_entity_poly.type
_entity_poly.pdbx_seq_one_letter_code
_entity_poly.pdbx_strand_id
1 'polypeptide(L)'
;MQSEDFFTDEQVRDLFMKGLEWIGRIVRGISYFVIALLLIRINSYGLPNATYLAIAIGLLGSGSSSARVAQLSIAILLLMAVLPLNMIGAVKVAMR
;
A
#
# COMPACT_ATOMS: atom_id res chain seq x y z
N MET A 1 39.68 -10.18 32.89
CA MET A 1 39.02 -9.04 32.22
C MET A 1 38.08 -9.66 31.20
N GLN A 2 36.78 -9.68 31.53
CA GLN A 2 35.76 -10.50 30.88
C GLN A 2 34.98 -9.59 29.92
N SER A 3 35.38 -9.63 28.66
CA SER A 3 34.72 -8.96 27.55
C SER A 3 34.86 -9.92 26.38
N GLU A 4 33.77 -10.57 25.95
CA GLU A 4 33.52 -10.98 24.54
C GLU A 4 32.30 -11.89 24.29
N ASP A 5 31.51 -12.32 25.27
CA ASP A 5 30.23 -13.04 25.02
C ASP A 5 28.99 -12.14 25.20
N PHE A 6 29.02 -10.92 24.66
CA PHE A 6 27.95 -9.93 24.88
C PHE A 6 26.73 -10.10 23.96
N PHE A 7 26.80 -10.96 22.94
CA PHE A 7 25.67 -11.38 22.11
C PHE A 7 25.74 -12.88 21.87
N THR A 8 24.78 -13.64 22.41
CA THR A 8 24.67 -15.09 22.18
C THR A 8 24.18 -15.34 20.76
N ASP A 9 24.64 -16.42 20.09
CA ASP A 9 24.21 -16.78 18.72
C ASP A 9 22.68 -16.84 18.57
N GLU A 10 21.97 -17.21 19.63
CA GLU A 10 20.51 -17.20 19.68
C GLU A 10 19.92 -15.78 19.58
N GLN A 11 20.53 -14.78 20.21
CA GLN A 11 20.08 -13.38 20.12
C GLN A 11 20.30 -12.82 18.72
N VAL A 12 21.44 -13.15 18.09
CA VAL A 12 21.73 -12.77 16.71
C VAL A 12 20.70 -13.39 15.77
N ARG A 13 20.36 -14.67 15.98
CA ARG A 13 19.35 -15.37 15.17
C ARG A 13 17.94 -14.80 15.36
N ASP A 14 17.56 -14.46 16.59
CA ASP A 14 16.26 -13.84 16.89
C ASP A 14 16.14 -12.44 16.29
N LEU A 15 17.21 -11.63 16.35
CA LEU A 15 17.27 -10.32 15.69
C LEU A 15 17.17 -10.45 14.17
N PHE A 16 17.85 -11.44 13.59
CA PHE A 16 17.81 -11.68 12.15
C PHE A 16 16.41 -12.13 11.69
N MET A 17 15.78 -13.05 12.44
CA MET A 17 14.41 -13.52 12.19
C MET A 17 13.40 -12.37 12.30
N LYS A 18 13.49 -11.57 13.36
CA LYS A 18 12.67 -10.35 13.50
C LYS A 18 12.91 -9.40 12.35
N GLY A 19 14.17 -9.11 12.00
CA GLY A 19 14.51 -8.24 10.87
C GLY A 19 13.87 -8.69 9.55
N LEU A 20 13.86 -10.00 9.28
CA LEU A 20 13.19 -10.60 8.13
C LEU A 20 11.67 -10.37 8.11
N GLU A 21 11.00 -10.51 9.25
CA GLU A 21 9.57 -10.20 9.36
C GLU A 21 9.26 -8.73 9.08
N TRP A 22 10.12 -7.82 9.56
CA TRP A 22 9.99 -6.39 9.31
C TRP A 22 10.20 -6.05 7.83
N ILE A 23 11.17 -6.69 7.16
CA ILE A 23 11.38 -6.54 5.72
C ILE A 23 10.11 -6.94 4.95
N GLY A 24 9.49 -8.07 5.30
CA GLY A 24 8.24 -8.51 4.70
C GLY A 24 7.10 -7.47 4.83
N ARG A 25 7.00 -6.81 5.98
CA ARG A 25 6.02 -5.74 6.23
C ARG A 25 6.30 -4.48 5.41
N ILE A 26 7.57 -4.09 5.31
CA ILE A 26 8.02 -2.92 4.54
C ILE A 26 7.74 -3.13 3.05
N VAL A 27 8.15 -4.28 2.49
CA VAL A 27 7.91 -4.62 1.08
C VAL A 27 6.41 -4.59 0.78
N ARG A 28 5.57 -5.12 1.68
CA ARG A 28 4.11 -5.07 1.51
C ARG A 28 3.57 -3.64 1.45
N GLY A 29 4.05 -2.76 2.33
CA GLY A 29 3.68 -1.33 2.32
C GLY A 29 4.09 -0.63 1.03
N ILE A 30 5.31 -0.90 0.54
CA ILE A 30 5.82 -0.36 -0.74
C ILE A 30 4.95 -0.87 -1.91
N SER A 31 4.61 -2.15 -1.96
CA SER A 31 3.76 -2.71 -3.01
C SER A 31 2.39 -2.02 -3.05
N TYR A 32 1.77 -1.80 -1.89
CA TYR A 32 0.48 -1.10 -1.83
C TYR A 32 0.59 0.38 -2.22
N PHE A 33 1.68 1.05 -1.84
CA PHE A 33 1.97 2.40 -2.29
C PHE A 33 2.06 2.48 -3.82
N VAL A 34 2.84 1.59 -4.43
CA VAL A 34 3.04 1.56 -5.90
C VAL A 34 1.73 1.28 -6.62
N ILE A 35 0.94 0.30 -6.16
CA ILE A 35 -0.37 -0.03 -6.76
C ILE A 35 -1.32 1.18 -6.66
N ALA A 36 -1.42 1.80 -5.48
CA ALA A 36 -2.26 2.96 -5.28
C ALA A 36 -1.82 4.13 -6.18
N LEU A 37 -0.52 4.37 -6.30
CA LEU A 37 0.02 5.43 -7.14
C LEU A 37 -0.26 5.18 -8.62
N LEU A 38 -0.10 3.95 -9.11
CA LEU A 38 -0.45 3.58 -10.48
C LEU A 38 -1.94 3.78 -10.76
N LEU A 39 -2.81 3.29 -9.87
CA LEU A 39 -4.25 3.44 -10.01
C LEU A 39 -4.65 4.91 -10.03
N ILE A 40 -4.12 5.72 -9.12
CA ILE A 40 -4.41 7.16 -9.07
C ILE A 40 -3.93 7.88 -10.33
N ARG A 41 -2.78 7.48 -10.92
CA ARG A 41 -2.25 8.09 -12.15
C ARG A 41 -3.09 7.75 -13.39
N ILE A 42 -3.70 6.57 -13.41
CA ILE A 42 -4.62 6.15 -14.48
C ILE A 42 -6.02 6.76 -14.26
N ASN A 43 -6.38 7.02 -13.02
CA ASN A 43 -7.70 7.49 -12.64
C ASN A 43 -7.96 8.92 -13.15
N SER A 44 -9.00 9.08 -13.97
CA SER A 44 -9.37 10.36 -14.61
C SER A 44 -10.21 11.28 -13.70
N TYR A 45 -10.50 10.88 -12.45
CA TYR A 45 -11.38 11.60 -11.54
C TYR A 45 -10.79 12.92 -10.95
N GLY A 46 -9.59 13.35 -11.38
CA GLY A 46 -9.06 14.66 -10.99
C GLY A 46 -8.86 14.82 -9.47
N LEU A 47 -8.23 13.83 -8.82
CA LEU A 47 -8.00 13.85 -7.38
C LEU A 47 -7.00 14.98 -7.00
N PRO A 48 -7.39 15.97 -6.17
CA PRO A 48 -6.56 17.15 -5.89
C PRO A 48 -5.27 16.83 -5.12
N ASN A 49 -5.21 15.71 -4.40
CA ASN A 49 -4.07 15.31 -3.56
C ASN A 49 -3.67 13.83 -3.76
N ALA A 50 -3.59 13.41 -5.02
CA ALA A 50 -3.21 12.08 -5.48
C ALA A 50 -2.01 11.45 -4.73
N THR A 51 -0.92 12.22 -4.59
CA THR A 51 0.33 11.72 -4.00
C THR A 51 0.20 11.44 -2.50
N TYR A 52 -0.48 12.32 -1.76
CA TYR A 52 -0.70 12.14 -0.32
C TYR A 52 -1.59 10.93 -0.03
N LEU A 53 -2.59 10.67 -0.89
CA LEU A 53 -3.45 9.50 -0.77
C LEU A 53 -2.67 8.20 -0.98
N ALA A 54 -1.80 8.15 -1.99
CA ALA A 54 -0.93 7.01 -2.21
C ALA A 54 -0.03 6.73 -1.00
N ILE A 55 0.60 7.78 -0.43
CA ILE A 55 1.44 7.67 0.77
C ILE A 55 0.65 7.12 1.96
N ALA A 56 -0.56 7.63 2.19
CA ALA A 56 -1.43 7.15 3.27
C ALA A 56 -1.80 5.66 3.10
N ILE A 57 -2.10 5.22 1.88
CA ILE A 57 -2.41 3.82 1.58
C ILE A 57 -1.17 2.93 1.78
N GLY A 58 0.01 3.40 1.37
CA GLY A 58 1.28 2.70 1.60
C GLY A 58 1.59 2.51 3.08
N LEU A 59 1.43 3.57 3.89
CA LEU A 59 1.63 3.53 5.34
C LEU A 59 0.62 2.60 6.02
N LEU A 60 -0.67 2.71 5.68
CA LEU A 60 -1.70 1.80 6.17
C LEU A 60 -1.44 0.35 5.76
N GLY A 61 -0.81 0.16 4.60
CA GLY A 61 -0.41 -1.13 4.05
C GLY A 61 0.74 -1.82 4.78
N SER A 62 1.68 -1.04 5.32
CA SER A 62 2.78 -1.54 6.15
C SER A 62 2.31 -2.01 7.54
N GLY A 63 1.20 -1.45 8.03
CA GLY A 63 0.57 -1.87 9.28
C GLY A 63 -0.15 -3.21 9.14
N SER A 64 0.11 -4.15 10.05
CA SER A 64 -0.55 -5.48 10.01
C SER A 64 -2.06 -5.41 10.30
N SER A 65 -2.49 -4.48 11.16
CA SER A 65 -3.91 -4.29 11.55
C SER A 65 -4.69 -3.47 10.50
N SER A 66 -4.05 -2.47 9.90
CA SER A 66 -4.65 -1.55 8.93
C SER A 66 -4.61 -2.02 7.47
N ALA A 67 -4.01 -3.19 7.20
CA ALA A 67 -3.86 -3.71 5.84
C ALA A 67 -5.21 -3.91 5.12
N ARG A 68 -6.28 -4.24 5.85
CA ARG A 68 -7.64 -4.36 5.29
C ARG A 68 -8.17 -3.02 4.77
N VAL A 69 -7.86 -1.93 5.48
CA VAL A 69 -8.24 -0.57 5.07
C VAL A 69 -7.49 -0.16 3.82
N ALA A 70 -6.18 -0.43 3.75
CA ALA A 70 -5.38 -0.19 2.55
C ALA A 70 -5.90 -0.98 1.34
N GLN A 71 -6.25 -2.25 1.51
CA GLN A 71 -6.86 -3.07 0.46
C GLN A 71 -8.21 -2.53 0.00
N LEU A 72 -9.07 -2.08 0.92
CA LEU A 72 -10.36 -1.47 0.57
C LEU A 72 -10.16 -0.18 -0.25
N SER A 73 -9.21 0.66 0.13
CA SER A 73 -8.85 1.86 -0.63
C SER A 73 -8.35 1.52 -2.04
N ILE A 74 -7.50 0.51 -2.18
CA ILE A 74 -7.03 0.02 -3.49
C ILE A 74 -8.21 -0.50 -4.32
N ALA A 75 -9.14 -1.25 -3.73
CA ALA A 75 -10.31 -1.77 -4.44
C ALA A 75 -11.21 -0.64 -4.97
N ILE A 76 -11.43 0.41 -4.17
CA ILE A 76 -12.18 1.60 -4.60
C ILE A 76 -11.45 2.32 -5.73
N LEU A 77 -10.13 2.52 -5.61
CA LEU A 77 -9.32 3.12 -6.66
C LEU A 77 -9.34 2.31 -7.95
N LEU A 78 -9.35 0.98 -7.84
CA LEU A 78 -9.45 0.06 -8.97
C LEU A 78 -10.80 0.19 -9.67
N LEU A 79 -11.90 0.24 -8.91
CA LEU A 79 -13.23 0.49 -9.48
C LEU A 79 -13.30 1.83 -10.20
N MET A 80 -12.75 2.89 -9.62
CA MET A 80 -12.73 4.22 -10.27
C MET A 80 -11.83 4.26 -11.52
N ALA A 81 -10.74 3.49 -11.54
CA ALA A 81 -9.88 3.38 -12.72
C ALA A 81 -10.54 2.57 -13.84
N VAL A 82 -11.32 1.54 -13.51
CA VAL A 82 -12.02 0.68 -14.48
C VAL A 82 -13.34 1.31 -14.99
N LEU A 83 -14.02 2.12 -14.16
CA LEU A 83 -15.22 2.89 -14.53
C LEU A 83 -14.91 4.40 -14.58
N PRO A 84 -14.18 4.87 -15.60
CA PRO A 84 -13.90 6.29 -15.74
C PRO A 84 -15.19 7.08 -16.08
N LEU A 85 -15.26 8.33 -15.60
CA LEU A 85 -16.43 9.22 -15.76
C LEU A 85 -16.91 9.39 -17.21
N ASN A 86 -15.99 9.25 -18.17
CA ASN A 86 -16.30 9.26 -19.61
C ASN A 86 -17.27 8.13 -20.01
N MET A 87 -17.20 6.95 -19.38
CA MET A 87 -18.13 5.85 -19.63
C MET A 87 -19.50 6.09 -19.01
N ILE A 88 -19.54 6.68 -17.81
CA ILE A 88 -20.80 7.05 -17.15
C ILE A 88 -21.55 8.12 -17.97
N GLY A 89 -20.82 9.09 -18.52
CA GLY A 89 -21.37 10.06 -19.46
C GLY A 89 -21.95 9.39 -20.72
N ALA A 90 -21.23 8.44 -21.31
CA ALA A 90 -21.68 7.72 -22.50
C ALA A 90 -22.96 6.89 -22.24
N VAL A 91 -23.07 6.21 -21.10
CA VAL A 91 -24.29 5.45 -20.74
C VAL A 91 -25.49 6.38 -20.49
N LYS A 92 -25.26 7.55 -19.85
CA LYS A 92 -26.33 8.54 -19.63
C LYS A 92 -26.84 9.15 -20.94
N VAL A 93 -25.97 9.32 -21.93
CA VAL A 93 -26.36 9.77 -23.28
C VAL A 93 -27.08 8.65 -24.03
N ALA A 94 -26.65 7.40 -23.92
CA ALA A 94 -27.28 6.26 -24.59
C ALA A 94 -28.67 5.89 -24.03
N MET A 95 -28.98 6.25 -22.78
CA MET A 95 -30.30 6.05 -22.17
C MET A 95 -31.30 7.20 -22.40
N ARG A 96 -30.89 8.25 -23.13
CA ARG A 96 -31.74 9.41 -23.41
C ARG A 96 -32.20 9.40 -24.86
#